data_AF-A0A955RLE2-F1
#
_entry.id   AF-A0A955RLE2-F1
#
_cell.length_a   1.000
_cell.length_b   1.000
_cell.length_c   1.000
_cell.angle_alpha   90.00
_cell.angle_beta   90.00
_cell.angle_gamma   90.00
#
_symmetry.space_group_name_H-M   'P 1'
#
loop_
_entity.id
_entity.type
_entity.pdbx_description
1 polymer ?
#
loop_
_entity_poly.entity_id
_entity_poly.type
_entity_poly.pdbx_seq_one_letter_code
_entity_poly.pdbx_strand_id
1 'polypeptide(L)' 'MSYPVVYLKKDKEKPILRRHHWIFSGAVKKFPEGFSNGDICQVRSHYNKVL' A
#
# COMPACT_ATOMS: atom_id res chain seq x y z
N MET A 1 4.74 3.48 16.83
CA MET A 1 5.68 3.55 15.68
C MET A 1 4.91 4.03 14.46
N SER A 2 5.47 4.94 13.66
CA SER A 2 4.86 5.42 12.41
C SER A 2 5.64 4.83 11.25
N TYR A 3 5.03 3.94 10.47
CA TYR A 3 5.63 3.39 9.25
C TYR A 3 5.36 4.32 8.06
N PRO A 4 6.27 4.41 7.08
CA PRO A 4 5.99 5.08 5.81
C PRO A 4 4.78 4.42 5.13
N VAL A 5 3.93 5.24 4.50
CA VAL A 5 2.61 4.80 4.00
C VAL A 5 2.60 4.69 2.48
N VAL A 6 2.21 3.52 1.98
CA VAL A 6 1.89 3.28 0.57
C VAL A 6 0.39 3.37 0.38
N TYR A 7 -0.05 4.26 -0.52
CA TYR A 7 -1.47 4.41 -0.86
C TYR A 7 -1.79 3.66 -2.15
N LEU A 8 -2.87 2.89 -2.12
CA LEU A 8 -3.39 2.22 -3.31
C LEU A 8 -4.30 3.13 -4.13
N LYS A 9 -4.39 2.83 -5.44
CA LYS A 9 -5.41 3.40 -6.31
C LYS A 9 -6.81 2.93 -5.87
N LYS A 10 -7.84 3.68 -6.26
CA LYS A 10 -9.24 3.31 -5.99
C LYS A 10 -9.54 1.89 -6.50
N ASP A 11 -10.24 1.10 -5.69
CA ASP A 11 -10.67 -0.28 -5.97
C ASP A 11 -9.54 -1.33 -6.06
N LYS A 12 -8.28 -0.94 -5.83
CA LYS A 12 -7.12 -1.86 -5.88
C LYS A 12 -6.83 -2.55 -4.55
N GLU A 13 -7.64 -2.31 -3.52
CA GLU A 13 -7.59 -3.04 -2.25
C GLU A 13 -8.23 -4.43 -2.31
N LYS A 14 -9.05 -4.72 -3.32
CA LYS A 14 -9.83 -5.98 -3.42
C LYS A 14 -8.98 -7.25 -3.32
N PRO A 15 -7.81 -7.38 -3.98
CA PRO A 15 -6.96 -8.56 -3.82
C PRO A 15 -6.43 -8.73 -2.39
N ILE A 16 -6.04 -7.62 -1.75
CA ILE A 16 -5.48 -7.62 -0.38
C ILE A 16 -6.55 -8.03 0.64
N LEU A 17 -7.77 -7.50 0.49
CA LEU A 17 -8.93 -7.92 1.31
C LEU A 17 -9.26 -9.41 1.15
N ARG A 18 -8.90 -10.01 0.00
CA ARG A 18 -9.00 -11.44 -0.27
C ARG A 18 -7.73 -12.21 0.10
N ARG A 19 -6.83 -11.60 0.90
CA ARG A 19 -5.57 -12.16 1.39
C ARG A 19 -4.54 -12.50 0.31
N HIS A 20 -4.60 -11.82 -0.84
CA HIS A 20 -3.52 -11.87 -1.82
C HIS A 20 -2.30 -11.08 -1.30
N HIS A 21 -1.17 -11.76 -1.16
CA HIS A 21 0.04 -11.23 -0.53
C HIS A 21 0.84 -10.21 -1.36
N TRP A 22 0.56 -10.03 -2.65
CA TRP A 22 1.32 -9.14 -3.52
C TRP A 22 0.54 -7.90 -3.94
N ILE A 23 1.27 -6.78 -4.00
CA ILE A 23 0.81 -5.48 -4.51
C ILE A 23 1.68 -5.11 -5.71
N PHE A 24 1.09 -5.10 -6.89
CA PHE A 24 1.80 -4.70 -8.11
C PHE A 24 1.92 -3.19 -8.22
N SER A 25 2.99 -2.69 -8.86
CA SER A 25 3.25 -1.26 -9.05
C SER A 25 2.07 -0.52 -9.68
N GLY A 26 1.34 -1.15 -10.60
CA GLY A 26 0.14 -0.60 -11.22
C GLY A 26 -1.02 -0.32 -10.25
N ALA A 27 -1.05 -0.94 -9.08
CA ALA A 27 -2.02 -0.71 -8.01
C ALA A 27 -1.63 0.43 -7.06
N VAL A 28 -0.39 0.89 -7.07
CA VAL A 28 0.09 1.95 -6.17
C VAL A 28 -0.24 3.32 -6.73
N LYS A 29 -0.82 4.19 -5.89
CA LYS A 29 -1.13 5.59 -6.18
C LYS A 29 0.00 6.52 -5.76
N LYS A 30 0.57 6.29 -4.57
CA LYS A 30 1.66 7.10 -4.01
C LYS A 30 2.58 6.20 -3.20
N PHE A 31 3.87 6.25 -3.52
CA PHE A 31 4.94 5.71 -2.67
C PHE A 31 5.46 6.82 -1.72
N PRO A 32 5.85 6.46 -0.50
CA PRO A 32 6.52 7.38 0.41
C PRO A 32 7.89 7.79 -0.13
N GLU A 33 8.27 9.04 0.11
CA GLU A 33 9.60 9.55 -0.24
C GLU A 33 10.68 8.92 0.65
N GLY A 34 11.87 8.69 0.08
CA GLY A 34 13.00 8.09 0.81
C GLY A 34 12.85 6.60 1.13
N PHE A 35 11.86 5.91 0.54
CA PHE A 35 11.65 4.47 0.75
C PHE A 35 12.72 3.63 0.06
N SER A 36 13.40 2.77 0.81
CA SER A 36 14.45 1.87 0.33
C SER A 36 13.95 0.43 0.19
N ASN A 37 14.63 -0.35 -0.64
CA ASN A 37 14.31 -1.77 -0.80
C ASN A 37 14.52 -2.52 0.53
N GLY A 38 13.49 -3.26 0.96
CA GLY A 38 13.50 -4.00 2.21
C GLY A 38 12.87 -3.27 3.40
N ASP A 39 12.54 -1.98 3.24
CA ASP A 39 11.86 -1.22 4.28
C ASP A 39 10.45 -1.75 4.56
N ILE A 40 10.04 -1.65 5.83
CA ILE A 40 8.68 -1.97 6.24
C ILE A 40 7.79 -0.74 6.01
N CYS A 41 6.66 -0.93 5.34
CA CYS A 41 5.65 0.11 5.12
C CYS A 41 4.27 -0.33 5.60
N GLN A 42 3.42 0.66 5.87
CA GLN A 42 1.98 0.46 6.05
C GLN A 42 1.26 0.66 4.72
N VAL A 43 0.35 -0.25 4.39
CA VAL A 43 -0.50 -0.12 3.19
C VAL A 43 -1.85 0.49 3.58
N ARG A 44 -2.30 1.49 2.82
CA ARG A 44 -3.63 2.09 2.98
C ARG A 44 -4.41 2.09 1.67
N SER A 45 -5.72 1.92 1.80
CA SER A 45 -6.65 2.09 0.68
C SER A 45 -6.74 3.54 0.24
N HIS A 46 -7.42 3.77 -0.88
CA HIS A 46 -7.72 5.12 -1.35
C HIS A 46 -8.47 5.98 -0.31
N TYR A 47 -9.27 5.35 0.55
CA TYR A 47 -10.06 6.00 1.61
C TYR A 47 -9.30 6.13 2.94
N ASN A 48 -7.97 6.02 2.91
CA ASN A 48 -7.10 6.12 4.10
C ASN A 48 -7.33 5.02 5.16
N LYS A 49 -8.02 3.93 4.81
CA LYS A 49 -8.20 2.75 5.67
C LYS A 49 -6.95 1.89 5.62
N VAL A 50 -6.47 1.43 6.77
CA VAL A 50 -5.37 0.45 6.86
C VAL A 50 -5.86 -0.91 6.36
N LEU A 51 -5.05 -1.57 5.52
CA LEU A 51 -5.34 -2.86 4.91
C LEU A 51 -4.50 -3.98 5.50
#